data_AF-A0A1Q7Y1R8-F1
#
_entry.id   AF-A0A1Q7Y1R8-F1
#
_cell.length_a   1.000
_cell.length_b   1.000
_cell.length_c   1.000
_cell.angle_alpha   90.00
_cell.angle_beta   90.00
_cell.angle_gamma   90.00
#
_symmetry.space_group_name_H-M   'P 1'
#
loop_
_entity.id
_entity.type
_entity.pdbx_description
1 polymer ?
#
loop_
_entity_poly.entity_id
_entity_poly.type
_entity_poly.pdbx_seq_one_letter_code
_entity_poly.pdbx_strand_id
1 'polypeptide(L)'
;MPRRAWATMLVFLLAGAPLPARAAGPPNLLPLGVVTQASGAHFNAAKVSLGSTIYDGDGLSTEPEGALQFRGSAAQLYLPGSSGVTLHGLPMRTQAQLQTGTVVFSTAKAAAMEIIADEALIRAGADGPTVAQVTIIGPKELQICARRGVLQFAYAGETEKIAEGASYRIVLDPPEAAPPFPQRRPAKAGRENKKFKMIVIVAIAWATEWALHEVFESPDRP
;
A
#
# COMPACT_ATOMS: atom_id res chain seq x y z
N MET A 1 65.56 17.12 24.97
CA MET A 1 64.24 16.63 25.44
C MET A 1 62.98 17.32 24.85
N PRO A 2 62.97 18.05 23.70
CA PRO A 2 61.71 18.62 23.19
C PRO A 2 60.95 17.73 22.20
N ARG A 3 61.62 16.80 21.50
CA ARG A 3 60.99 16.03 20.39
C ARG A 3 59.87 15.07 20.81
N ARG A 4 59.89 14.59 22.06
CA ARG A 4 58.85 13.69 22.60
C ARG A 4 57.56 14.41 22.97
N ALA A 5 57.64 15.68 23.40
CA ALA A 5 56.46 16.48 23.73
C ALA A 5 55.65 16.88 22.49
N TRP A 6 56.32 17.02 21.35
CA TRP A 6 55.67 17.40 20.08
C TRP A 6 54.89 16.21 19.49
N ALA A 7 55.42 14.99 19.65
CA ALA A 7 54.74 13.77 19.22
C ALA A 7 53.45 13.52 20.02
N THR A 8 53.45 13.77 21.33
CA THR A 8 52.25 13.62 22.17
C THR A 8 51.18 14.66 21.86
N MET A 9 51.58 15.88 21.48
CA MET A 9 50.63 16.94 21.13
C MET A 9 49.95 16.70 19.78
N LEU A 10 50.64 16.07 18.83
CA LEU A 10 50.07 15.69 17.52
C LEU A 10 49.02 14.57 17.63
N VAL A 11 49.23 13.59 18.54
CA VAL A 11 48.28 12.48 18.75
C VAL A 11 46.98 12.95 19.41
N PHE A 12 47.06 13.92 20.33
CA PHE A 12 45.85 14.52 20.92
C PHE A 12 45.06 15.37 19.92
N LEU A 13 45.72 15.96 18.92
CA LEU A 13 45.03 16.75 17.88
C LEU A 13 44.27 15.88 16.88
N LEU A 14 44.72 14.64 16.61
CA LEU A 14 44.06 13.74 15.66
C LEU A 14 42.88 12.96 16.26
N ALA A 15 42.81 12.80 17.59
CA ALA A 15 41.74 12.03 18.24
C ALA A 15 40.41 12.81 18.39
N GLY A 16 40.41 14.13 18.14
CA GLY A 16 39.24 15.00 18.31
C GLY A 16 38.56 15.44 17.01
N ALA A 17 39.02 15.00 15.85
CA ALA A 17 38.37 15.37 14.59
C ALA A 17 37.10 14.53 14.41
N PRO A 18 35.89 15.14 14.42
CA PRO A 18 34.69 14.41 14.05
C PRO A 18 34.87 13.94 12.60
N LEU A 19 34.93 12.62 12.40
CA LEU A 19 34.84 12.03 11.09
C LEU A 19 33.57 12.60 10.43
N PRO A 20 33.63 13.18 9.22
CA PRO A 20 32.39 13.51 8.51
C PRO A 20 31.62 12.21 8.37
N ALA A 21 30.50 12.12 9.10
CA ALA A 21 29.54 11.04 8.89
C ALA A 21 29.24 11.03 7.39
N ARG A 22 29.52 9.90 6.74
CA ARG A 22 29.12 9.66 5.36
C ARG A 22 27.62 9.92 5.32
N ALA A 23 27.20 11.04 4.75
CA ALA A 23 25.80 11.27 4.47
C ALA A 23 25.33 10.06 3.66
N ALA A 24 24.30 9.37 4.15
CA ALA A 24 23.45 8.57 3.27
C ALA A 24 23.17 9.44 2.04
N GLY A 25 23.24 8.85 0.84
CA GLY A 25 23.20 9.58 -0.44
C GLY A 25 22.11 10.66 -0.49
N PRO A 26 22.25 11.66 -1.39
CA PRO A 26 21.35 12.81 -1.42
C PRO A 26 19.89 12.33 -1.36
N PRO A 27 19.06 12.87 -0.45
CA PRO A 27 17.66 12.50 -0.40
C PRO A 27 17.07 12.72 -1.79
N ASN A 28 16.26 11.78 -2.27
CA ASN A 28 15.59 11.93 -3.55
C ASN A 28 14.51 13.02 -3.38
N LEU A 29 14.91 14.28 -3.52
CA LEU A 29 14.04 15.46 -3.35
C LEU A 29 13.06 15.65 -4.53
N LEU A 30 13.01 14.70 -5.46
CA LEU A 30 12.03 14.73 -6.54
C LEU A 30 10.64 14.42 -5.98
N PRO A 31 9.64 15.26 -6.27
CA PRO A 31 8.28 15.01 -5.81
C PRO A 31 7.76 13.73 -6.46
N LEU A 32 7.16 12.85 -5.65
CA LEU A 32 6.51 11.64 -6.12
C LEU A 32 5.22 11.94 -6.87
N GLY A 33 4.55 13.02 -6.46
CA GLY A 33 3.29 13.47 -7.05
C GLY A 33 2.58 14.50 -6.20
N VAL A 34 1.29 14.65 -6.47
CA VAL A 34 0.44 15.65 -5.82
C VAL A 34 -0.87 15.05 -5.34
N VAL A 35 -1.40 15.61 -4.28
CA VAL A 35 -2.73 15.27 -3.75
C VAL A 35 -3.80 15.98 -4.58
N THR A 36 -4.66 15.21 -5.25
CA THR A 36 -5.76 15.74 -6.08
C THR A 36 -7.07 15.85 -5.32
N GLN A 37 -7.20 15.16 -4.20
CA GLN A 37 -8.36 15.24 -3.30
C GLN A 37 -7.90 14.93 -1.87
N ALA A 38 -8.38 15.69 -0.89
CA ALA A 38 -8.11 15.45 0.52
C ALA A 38 -9.33 15.84 1.37
N SER A 39 -9.84 14.89 2.16
CA SER A 39 -10.86 15.09 3.18
C SER A 39 -10.48 14.24 4.39
N GLY A 40 -10.46 14.82 5.60
CA GLY A 40 -10.02 14.09 6.81
C GLY A 40 -8.66 13.38 6.64
N ALA A 41 -7.76 13.96 5.84
CA ALA A 41 -6.50 13.33 5.46
C ALA A 41 -5.32 14.01 6.13
N HIS A 42 -4.31 13.21 6.49
CA HIS A 42 -3.15 13.62 7.24
C HIS A 42 -1.87 13.15 6.56
N PHE A 43 -0.82 13.94 6.75
CA PHE A 43 0.55 13.67 6.39
C PHE A 43 1.31 13.64 7.71
N ASN A 44 1.72 12.44 8.13
CA ASN A 44 2.20 12.21 9.49
C ASN A 44 1.22 12.79 10.52
N ALA A 45 1.60 13.84 11.25
CA ALA A 45 0.76 14.51 12.26
C ALA A 45 0.03 15.77 11.75
N ALA A 46 0.22 16.17 10.49
CA ALA A 46 -0.30 17.40 9.93
C ALA A 46 -1.44 17.14 8.94
N LYS A 47 -2.41 18.05 8.86
CA LYS A 47 -3.51 17.93 7.89
C LYS A 47 -3.02 18.15 6.46
N VAL A 48 -3.43 17.27 5.54
CA VAL A 48 -3.15 17.36 4.11
C VAL A 48 -4.23 18.16 3.43
N SER A 49 -3.81 19.03 2.51
CA SER A 49 -4.71 19.81 1.66
C SER A 49 -4.58 19.38 0.20
N LEU A 50 -5.63 19.65 -0.59
CA LEU A 50 -5.57 19.52 -2.05
C LEU A 50 -4.41 20.35 -2.61
N GLY A 51 -3.67 19.78 -3.55
CA GLY A 51 -2.48 20.42 -4.15
C GLY A 51 -1.19 20.19 -3.38
N SER A 52 -1.23 19.54 -2.21
CA SER A 52 -0.02 19.21 -1.46
C SER A 52 0.90 18.31 -2.28
N THR A 53 2.20 18.61 -2.27
CA THR A 53 3.23 17.81 -2.94
C THR A 53 3.75 16.77 -1.98
N ILE A 54 3.90 15.53 -2.46
CA ILE A 54 4.36 14.39 -1.67
C ILE A 54 5.76 13.99 -2.11
N TYR A 55 6.61 13.68 -1.14
CA TYR A 55 8.01 13.30 -1.31
C TYR A 55 8.26 11.86 -0.86
N ASP A 56 9.47 11.38 -1.12
CA ASP A 56 9.92 10.05 -0.69
C ASP A 56 9.96 9.93 0.84
N GLY A 57 9.35 8.87 1.37
CA GLY A 57 9.23 8.61 2.80
C GLY A 57 7.98 9.21 3.44
N ASP A 58 7.14 9.90 2.66
CA ASP A 58 5.97 10.55 3.20
C ASP A 58 4.87 9.55 3.60
N GLY A 59 4.40 9.66 4.85
CA GLY A 59 3.28 8.88 5.38
C GLY A 59 1.96 9.62 5.21
N LEU A 60 0.99 9.00 4.54
CA LEU A 60 -0.36 9.51 4.34
C LEU A 60 -1.36 8.64 5.11
N SER A 61 -2.29 9.27 5.81
CA SER A 61 -3.37 8.58 6.52
C SER A 61 -4.69 9.30 6.38
N THR A 62 -5.78 8.57 6.59
CA THR A 62 -7.15 9.08 6.54
C THR A 62 -7.90 8.75 7.82
N GLU A 63 -8.71 9.70 8.28
CA GLU A 63 -9.71 9.52 9.33
C GLU A 63 -10.82 8.55 8.88
N PRO A 64 -11.68 8.07 9.79
CA PRO A 64 -12.73 7.10 9.45
C PRO A 64 -13.69 7.51 8.33
N GLU A 65 -14.04 8.80 8.25
CA GLU A 65 -14.88 9.37 7.19
C GLU A 65 -14.06 10.13 6.13
N GLY A 66 -12.73 10.05 6.22
CA GLY A 66 -11.80 10.71 5.33
C GLY A 66 -11.65 10.01 3.98
N ALA A 67 -11.03 10.72 3.04
CA ALA A 67 -10.59 10.19 1.77
C ALA A 67 -9.40 11.00 1.25
N LEU A 68 -8.46 10.32 0.60
CA LEU A 68 -7.33 10.98 -0.06
C LEU A 68 -7.13 10.38 -1.45
N GLN A 69 -6.93 11.25 -2.44
CA GLN A 69 -6.51 10.85 -3.77
C GLN A 69 -5.15 11.48 -4.08
N PHE A 70 -4.21 10.62 -4.46
CA PHE A 70 -2.86 10.98 -4.84
C PHE A 70 -2.64 10.63 -6.31
N ARG A 71 -2.07 11.56 -7.06
CA ARG A 71 -1.64 11.35 -8.44
C ARG A 71 -0.13 11.44 -8.51
N GLY A 72 0.49 10.29 -8.75
CA GLY A 72 1.90 10.19 -9.12
C GLY A 72 2.11 10.36 -10.62
N SER A 73 3.35 10.19 -11.06
CA SER A 73 3.77 10.37 -12.46
C SER A 73 3.12 9.37 -13.43
N ALA A 74 2.95 8.10 -13.01
CA ALA A 74 2.45 7.02 -13.87
C ALA A 74 1.39 6.14 -13.19
N ALA A 75 0.87 6.57 -12.04
CA ALA A 75 -0.15 5.87 -11.29
C ALA A 75 -0.95 6.81 -10.38
N GLN A 76 -2.14 6.36 -10.00
CA GLN A 76 -3.02 7.04 -9.04
C GLN A 76 -3.26 6.12 -7.86
N LEU A 77 -3.32 6.70 -6.66
CA LEU A 77 -3.77 6.04 -5.45
C LEU A 77 -5.01 6.75 -4.90
N TYR A 78 -5.91 5.95 -4.36
CA TYR A 78 -7.04 6.39 -3.58
C TYR A 78 -7.01 5.64 -2.25
N LEU A 79 -7.05 6.41 -1.16
CA LEU A 79 -7.14 5.94 0.21
C LEU A 79 -8.55 6.30 0.71
N PRO A 80 -9.42 5.30 0.94
CA PRO A 80 -10.67 5.50 1.66
C PRO A 80 -10.38 5.77 3.14
N GLY A 81 -11.43 6.00 3.93
CA GLY A 81 -11.31 6.24 5.37
C GLY A 81 -10.61 5.11 6.12
N SER A 82 -10.04 5.44 7.28
CA SER A 82 -9.30 4.49 8.14
C SER A 82 -8.15 3.77 7.43
N SER A 83 -7.42 4.45 6.54
CA SER A 83 -6.34 3.86 5.76
C SER A 83 -5.03 4.61 5.95
N GLY A 84 -3.91 3.90 5.87
CA GLY A 84 -2.57 4.45 6.07
C GLY A 84 -1.55 3.85 5.11
N VAL A 85 -0.79 4.70 4.43
CA VAL A 85 0.23 4.30 3.46
C VAL A 85 1.49 5.14 3.61
N THR A 86 2.67 4.55 3.40
CA THR A 86 3.91 5.30 3.20
C THR A 86 4.32 5.21 1.74
N LEU A 87 4.66 6.35 1.14
CA LEU A 87 5.07 6.42 -0.26
C LEU A 87 6.58 6.51 -0.38
N HIS A 88 7.13 5.69 -1.26
CA HIS A 88 8.55 5.65 -1.56
C HIS A 88 8.83 5.83 -3.05
N GLY A 89 9.83 6.64 -3.34
CA GLY A 89 10.34 6.88 -4.68
C GLY A 89 11.47 5.93 -5.03
N LEU A 90 11.24 5.02 -5.98
CA LEU A 90 12.26 4.15 -6.52
C LEU A 90 12.61 4.57 -7.95
N PRO A 91 13.77 4.16 -8.49
CA PRO A 91 14.09 4.39 -9.89
C PRO A 91 12.97 3.88 -10.79
N MET A 92 12.33 4.79 -11.53
CA MET A 92 11.23 4.53 -12.48
C MET A 92 9.91 4.01 -11.91
N ARG A 93 9.75 3.93 -10.58
CA ARG A 93 8.54 3.39 -9.96
C ARG A 93 8.22 4.04 -8.63
N THR A 94 6.94 4.10 -8.29
CA THR A 94 6.48 4.48 -6.94
C THR A 94 6.12 3.22 -6.19
N GLN A 95 6.56 3.12 -4.95
CA GLN A 95 6.17 2.05 -4.04
C GLN A 95 5.28 2.63 -2.96
N ALA A 96 4.17 1.95 -2.68
CA ALA A 96 3.24 2.34 -1.64
C ALA A 96 3.14 1.21 -0.62
N GLN A 97 3.66 1.46 0.57
CA GLN A 97 3.61 0.51 1.68
C GLN A 97 2.33 0.74 2.48
N LEU A 98 1.35 -0.14 2.28
CA LEU A 98 0.10 -0.15 3.02
C LEU A 98 0.38 -0.62 4.46
N GLN A 99 0.08 0.25 5.42
CA GLN A 99 0.23 -0.03 6.84
C GLN A 99 -1.08 -0.50 7.46
N THR A 100 -2.19 0.13 7.07
CA THR A 100 -3.53 -0.15 7.61
C THR A 100 -4.62 0.14 6.59
N GLY A 101 -5.76 -0.52 6.75
CA GLY A 101 -6.98 -0.23 5.99
C GLY A 101 -6.89 -0.70 4.54
N THR A 102 -7.26 0.17 3.61
CA THR A 102 -7.41 -0.14 2.19
C THR A 102 -6.65 0.84 1.32
N VAL A 103 -6.12 0.36 0.20
CA VAL A 103 -5.63 1.20 -0.88
C VAL A 103 -6.24 0.72 -2.20
N VAL A 104 -6.69 1.67 -3.01
CA VAL A 104 -7.08 1.43 -4.39
C VAL A 104 -6.05 2.11 -5.27
N PHE A 105 -5.45 1.38 -6.20
CA PHE A 105 -4.49 1.95 -7.13
C PHE A 105 -4.94 1.72 -8.58
N SER A 106 -4.55 2.66 -9.43
CA SER A 106 -4.69 2.54 -10.87
C SER A 106 -3.39 2.89 -11.57
N THR A 107 -3.02 2.08 -12.56
CA THR A 107 -1.84 2.32 -13.39
C THR A 107 -2.06 1.79 -14.80
N ALA A 108 -1.33 2.35 -15.76
CA ALA A 108 -1.28 1.87 -17.13
C ALA A 108 0.02 1.10 -17.44
N LYS A 109 1.02 1.13 -16.54
CA LYS A 109 2.33 0.50 -16.74
C LYS A 109 2.62 -0.45 -15.60
N ALA A 110 3.00 -1.69 -15.91
CA ALA A 110 3.27 -2.72 -14.90
C ALA A 110 4.33 -2.31 -13.89
N ALA A 111 5.36 -1.61 -14.36
CA ALA A 111 6.49 -1.19 -13.55
C ALA A 111 6.27 0.12 -12.79
N ALA A 112 5.17 0.85 -13.01
CA ALA A 112 5.02 2.20 -12.45
C ALA A 112 4.66 2.22 -10.96
N MET A 113 3.98 1.18 -10.47
CA MET A 113 3.46 1.12 -9.11
C MET A 113 3.64 -0.26 -8.50
N GLU A 114 4.09 -0.29 -7.26
CA GLU A 114 4.20 -1.49 -6.44
C GLU A 114 3.54 -1.23 -5.08
N ILE A 115 2.60 -2.07 -4.69
CA ILE A 115 1.99 -2.02 -3.37
C ILE A 115 2.67 -3.07 -2.49
N ILE A 116 3.09 -2.68 -1.30
CA ILE A 116 3.57 -3.60 -0.26
C ILE A 116 2.54 -3.66 0.85
N ALA A 117 2.08 -4.85 1.21
CA ALA A 117 1.22 -5.07 2.37
C ALA A 117 1.65 -6.36 3.07
N ASP A 118 1.98 -6.30 4.36
CA ASP A 118 2.49 -7.46 5.13
C ASP A 118 3.58 -8.26 4.39
N GLU A 119 4.59 -7.57 3.86
CA GLU A 119 5.70 -8.13 3.04
C GLU A 119 5.29 -8.73 1.68
N ALA A 120 4.00 -8.80 1.38
CA ALA A 120 3.54 -9.18 0.06
C ALA A 120 3.67 -8.01 -0.92
N LEU A 121 4.15 -8.33 -2.13
CA LEU A 121 4.29 -7.41 -3.24
C LEU A 121 3.13 -7.60 -4.21
N ILE A 122 2.39 -6.52 -4.49
CA ILE A 122 1.29 -6.51 -5.44
C ILE A 122 1.62 -5.50 -6.53
N ARG A 123 1.57 -5.95 -7.79
CA ARG A 123 1.79 -5.10 -8.95
C ARG A 123 0.88 -5.48 -10.11
N ALA A 124 0.77 -4.58 -11.07
CA ALA A 124 0.15 -4.91 -12.35
C ALA A 124 0.98 -6.00 -13.07
N GLY A 125 0.31 -7.01 -13.61
CA GLY A 125 0.94 -8.16 -14.25
C GLY A 125 1.42 -7.92 -15.68
N ALA A 126 0.90 -6.87 -16.34
CA ALA A 126 1.26 -6.47 -17.69
C ALA A 126 0.98 -4.96 -17.89
N ASP A 127 1.56 -4.40 -18.95
CA ASP A 127 1.23 -3.03 -19.38
C ASP A 127 -0.20 -2.98 -19.90
N GLY A 128 -0.94 -1.95 -19.49
CA GLY A 128 -2.37 -1.81 -19.74
C GLY A 128 -3.12 -1.25 -18.52
N PRO A 129 -4.35 -0.77 -18.72
CA PRO A 129 -5.15 -0.18 -17.65
C PRO A 129 -5.47 -1.21 -16.57
N THR A 130 -4.83 -1.05 -15.42
CA THR A 130 -5.00 -1.91 -14.25
C THR A 130 -5.62 -1.11 -13.12
N VAL A 131 -6.64 -1.67 -12.48
CA VAL A 131 -7.28 -1.11 -11.28
C VAL A 131 -7.44 -2.22 -10.26
N ALA A 132 -6.92 -1.99 -9.06
CA ALA A 132 -6.96 -2.98 -8.01
C ALA A 132 -7.15 -2.34 -6.64
N GLN A 133 -7.73 -3.14 -5.75
CA GLN A 133 -7.94 -2.81 -4.36
C GLN A 133 -7.22 -3.84 -3.49
N VAL A 134 -6.45 -3.35 -2.52
CA VAL A 134 -5.76 -4.17 -1.52
C VAL A 134 -6.23 -3.68 -0.15
N THR A 135 -6.71 -4.61 0.66
CA THR A 135 -7.23 -4.33 2.01
C THR A 135 -6.55 -5.25 3.01
N ILE A 136 -6.04 -4.70 4.10
CA ILE A 136 -5.60 -5.47 5.28
C ILE A 136 -6.85 -5.73 6.11
N ILE A 137 -7.26 -6.99 6.22
CA ILE A 137 -8.47 -7.40 6.96
C ILE A 137 -8.15 -8.01 8.33
N GLY A 138 -6.90 -8.39 8.54
CA GLY A 138 -6.41 -8.95 9.80
C GLY A 138 -4.90 -9.13 9.78
N PRO A 139 -4.29 -9.57 10.89
CA PRO A 139 -2.87 -9.86 10.94
C PRO A 139 -2.50 -10.91 9.90
N LYS A 140 -1.56 -10.60 9.00
CA LYS A 140 -1.13 -11.50 7.92
C LYS A 140 -2.29 -11.95 7.02
N GLU A 141 -3.33 -11.12 6.90
CA GLU A 141 -4.50 -11.46 6.13
C GLU A 141 -4.93 -10.31 5.24
N LEU A 142 -4.86 -10.56 3.93
CA LEU A 142 -5.10 -9.57 2.90
C LEU A 142 -6.32 -9.95 2.08
N GLN A 143 -7.10 -8.96 1.67
CA GLN A 143 -8.08 -9.11 0.61
C GLN A 143 -7.62 -8.32 -0.61
N ILE A 144 -7.47 -9.01 -1.74
CA ILE A 144 -7.02 -8.40 -3.00
C ILE A 144 -8.10 -8.60 -4.06
N CYS A 145 -8.56 -7.49 -4.64
CA CYS A 145 -9.54 -7.47 -5.71
C CYS A 145 -8.92 -6.85 -6.97
N ALA A 146 -8.77 -7.63 -8.03
CA ALA A 146 -8.35 -7.13 -9.34
C ALA A 146 -9.59 -6.69 -10.12
N ARG A 147 -9.93 -5.40 -10.10
CA ARG A 147 -11.13 -4.89 -10.79
C ARG A 147 -10.95 -4.84 -12.30
N ARG A 148 -9.74 -4.50 -12.75
CA ARG A 148 -9.36 -4.43 -14.16
C ARG A 148 -7.89 -4.82 -14.31
N GLY A 149 -7.56 -5.56 -15.35
CA GLY A 149 -6.21 -6.06 -15.59
C GLY A 149 -5.83 -7.20 -14.64
N VAL A 150 -4.78 -7.94 -15.03
CA VAL A 150 -4.21 -9.03 -14.23
C VAL A 150 -3.26 -8.44 -13.20
N LEU A 151 -3.31 -8.94 -11.97
CA LEU A 151 -2.32 -8.61 -10.94
C LEU A 151 -1.32 -9.74 -10.76
N GLN A 152 -0.11 -9.35 -10.39
CA GLN A 152 0.92 -10.23 -9.91
C GLN A 152 1.05 -10.01 -8.41
N PHE A 153 0.81 -11.08 -7.65
CA PHE A 153 1.02 -11.17 -6.22
C PHE A 153 2.31 -11.94 -5.99
N ALA A 154 3.20 -11.44 -5.15
CA ALA A 154 4.41 -12.16 -4.76
C ALA A 154 4.62 -12.11 -3.26
N TYR A 155 4.93 -13.25 -2.67
CA TYR A 155 5.16 -13.38 -1.23
C TYR A 155 6.20 -14.48 -0.97
N ALA A 156 7.17 -14.20 -0.09
CA ALA A 156 8.22 -15.14 0.31
C ALA A 156 8.90 -15.87 -0.89
N GLY A 157 9.16 -15.13 -1.97
CA GLY A 157 9.81 -15.60 -3.20
C GLY A 157 8.90 -16.34 -4.18
N GLU A 158 7.64 -16.58 -3.83
CA GLU A 158 6.65 -17.18 -4.72
C GLU A 158 5.83 -16.10 -5.40
N THR A 159 5.37 -16.38 -6.62
CA THR A 159 4.57 -15.45 -7.41
C THR A 159 3.32 -16.15 -7.92
N GLU A 160 2.19 -15.50 -7.74
CA GLU A 160 0.90 -15.94 -8.26
C GLU A 160 0.24 -14.82 -9.06
N LYS A 161 -0.62 -15.18 -10.01
CA LYS A 161 -1.39 -14.25 -10.82
C LYS A 161 -2.83 -14.22 -10.35
N ILE A 162 -3.35 -13.03 -10.11
CA ILE A 162 -4.76 -12.80 -9.82
C ILE A 162 -5.41 -12.31 -11.10
N ALA A 163 -6.35 -13.10 -11.62
CA ALA A 163 -7.07 -12.77 -12.84
C ALA A 163 -7.94 -11.52 -12.65
N GLU A 164 -8.18 -10.80 -13.75
CA GLU A 164 -9.15 -9.70 -13.77
C GLU A 164 -10.54 -10.18 -13.32
N GLY A 165 -11.22 -9.34 -12.54
CA GLY A 165 -12.52 -9.64 -11.95
C GLY A 165 -12.46 -10.56 -10.73
N ALA A 166 -11.29 -11.12 -10.40
CA ALA A 166 -11.14 -12.01 -9.26
C ALA A 166 -10.89 -11.24 -7.95
N SER A 167 -11.43 -11.79 -6.86
CA SER A 167 -11.20 -11.35 -5.50
C SER A 167 -10.73 -12.52 -4.65
N TYR A 168 -9.63 -12.35 -3.93
CA TYR A 168 -9.05 -13.37 -3.08
C TYR A 168 -8.84 -12.84 -1.66
N ARG A 169 -9.15 -13.69 -0.69
CA ARG A 169 -8.66 -13.61 0.68
C ARG A 169 -7.37 -14.41 0.77
N ILE A 170 -6.27 -13.76 1.09
CA ILE A 170 -4.96 -14.37 1.17
C ILE A 170 -4.53 -14.38 2.63
N VAL A 171 -4.37 -15.57 3.19
CA VAL A 171 -3.78 -15.78 4.52
C VAL A 171 -2.29 -16.04 4.32
N LEU A 172 -1.45 -15.14 4.81
CA LEU A 172 0.00 -15.25 4.81
C LEU A 172 0.45 -16.03 6.05
N ASP A 173 1.48 -16.86 5.92
CA ASP A 173 1.99 -17.74 6.97
C ASP A 173 0.88 -18.48 7.75
N PRO A 174 0.10 -19.35 7.07
CA PRO A 174 -1.00 -20.04 7.70
C PRO A 174 -0.48 -20.87 8.90
N PRO A 175 -1.10 -20.77 10.09
CA PRO A 175 -0.70 -21.59 11.23
C PRO A 175 -0.85 -23.07 10.89
N GLU A 176 0.11 -23.88 11.32
CA GLU A 176 0.08 -25.32 11.14
C GLU A 176 -1.20 -25.88 11.79
N ALA A 177 -1.97 -26.65 11.03
CA ALA A 177 -3.40 -26.88 11.23
C ALA A 177 -3.77 -27.29 12.66
N ALA A 178 -4.55 -26.45 13.37
CA ALA A 178 -5.43 -26.93 14.44
C ALA A 178 -6.67 -27.59 13.82
N PRO A 179 -7.24 -28.65 14.44
CA PRO A 179 -8.31 -29.45 13.85
C PRO A 179 -9.55 -28.61 13.48
N PRO A 180 -10.28 -28.98 12.42
CA PRO A 180 -11.28 -28.13 11.82
C PRO A 180 -12.48 -27.96 12.77
N PHE A 181 -12.70 -26.73 13.23
CA PHE A 181 -14.04 -26.33 13.63
C PHE A 181 -14.99 -26.45 12.42
N PRO A 182 -16.26 -26.82 12.60
CA PRO A 182 -17.18 -27.04 11.49
C PRO A 182 -17.52 -25.71 10.81
N GLN A 183 -16.73 -25.33 9.80
CA GLN A 183 -17.01 -24.20 8.94
C GLN A 183 -17.97 -24.60 7.81
N ARG A 184 -19.06 -23.84 7.73
CA ARG A 184 -20.05 -23.82 6.65
C ARG A 184 -19.33 -23.83 5.29
N ARG A 185 -19.64 -24.81 4.43
CA ARG A 185 -18.92 -25.08 3.16
C ARG A 185 -18.69 -23.79 2.35
N PRO A 186 -17.43 -23.34 2.17
CA PRO A 186 -17.12 -22.25 1.26
C PRO A 186 -17.08 -22.73 -0.20
N ALA A 187 -17.30 -21.80 -1.13
CA ALA A 187 -17.02 -21.99 -2.55
C ALA A 187 -15.58 -22.50 -2.75
N LYS A 188 -15.37 -23.37 -3.75
CA LYS A 188 -14.11 -24.10 -4.04
C LYS A 188 -12.86 -23.40 -3.47
N ALA A 189 -12.29 -23.99 -2.42
CA ALA A 189 -11.06 -23.54 -1.79
C ALA A 189 -9.99 -23.32 -2.87
N GLY A 190 -9.39 -22.12 -2.90
CA GLY A 190 -8.31 -21.82 -3.82
C GLY A 190 -7.03 -22.55 -3.44
N ARG A 191 -5.99 -22.36 -4.25
CA ARG A 191 -4.75 -23.13 -4.25
C ARG A 191 -4.06 -23.09 -2.87
N GLU A 192 -3.68 -24.26 -2.38
CA GLU A 192 -2.99 -24.42 -1.09
C GLU A 192 -1.46 -24.42 -1.30
N ASN A 193 -0.77 -23.41 -0.76
CA ASN A 193 0.69 -23.38 -0.63
C ASN A 193 1.07 -23.33 0.86
N LYS A 194 2.27 -23.79 1.20
CA LYS A 194 2.74 -23.82 2.61
C LYS A 194 2.97 -22.41 3.19
N LYS A 195 3.29 -21.43 2.34
CA LYS A 195 3.62 -20.05 2.75
C LYS A 195 2.41 -19.11 2.74
N PHE A 196 1.41 -19.37 1.92
CA PHE A 196 0.17 -18.60 1.89
C PHE A 196 -0.98 -19.45 1.34
N LYS A 197 -2.21 -19.09 1.72
CA LYS A 197 -3.45 -19.72 1.21
C LYS A 197 -4.31 -18.67 0.55
N MET A 198 -4.68 -18.89 -0.72
CA MET A 198 -5.62 -18.02 -1.44
C MET A 198 -7.02 -18.64 -1.40
N ILE A 199 -7.97 -17.95 -0.81
CA ILE A 199 -9.38 -18.33 -0.78
C ILE A 199 -10.11 -17.39 -1.73
N VAL A 200 -10.73 -17.95 -2.78
CA VAL A 200 -11.56 -17.16 -3.68
C VAL A 200 -12.73 -16.62 -2.88
N ILE A 201 -12.87 -15.29 -2.83
CA ILE A 201 -14.12 -14.67 -2.41
C ILE A 201 -14.86 -14.34 -3.70
N VAL A 202 -16.00 -15.00 -3.91
CA VAL A 202 -16.96 -14.50 -4.88
C VAL A 202 -17.47 -13.19 -4.31
N ALA A 203 -16.92 -12.08 -4.78
CA ALA A 203 -17.44 -10.77 -4.43
C ALA A 203 -18.87 -10.72 -4.98
N ILE A 204 -19.86 -10.92 -4.11
CA ILE A 204 -21.20 -10.40 -4.35
C ILE A 204 -20.94 -8.90 -4.51
N ALA A 205 -21.12 -8.38 -5.73
CA ALA A 205 -21.05 -6.96 -5.97
C ALA A 205 -21.85 -6.29 -4.84
N TRP A 206 -21.20 -5.45 -4.04
CA TRP A 206 -21.90 -4.68 -3.03
C TRP A 206 -22.88 -3.80 -3.80
N ALA A 207 -24.10 -4.31 -3.95
CA ALA A 207 -25.27 -3.56 -4.30
C ALA A 207 -25.58 -2.71 -3.07
N THR A 208 -24.95 -1.55 -3.01
CA THR A 208 -25.35 -0.50 -2.09
C THR A 208 -25.67 0.71 -2.95
N GLU A 209 -26.96 1.04 -2.96
CA GLU A 209 -27.57 2.32 -3.37
C GLU A 209 -28.06 2.50 -4.82
N TRP A 210 -28.76 1.49 -5.35
CA TRP A 210 -30.01 1.74 -6.08
C TRP A 210 -31.20 1.46 -5.14
N ALA A 211 -31.14 2.05 -3.95
CA ALA A 211 -32.11 1.88 -2.87
C ALA A 211 -32.53 3.23 -2.24
N LEU A 212 -32.43 4.31 -3.02
CA LEU A 212 -32.94 5.64 -2.67
C LEU A 212 -33.81 6.28 -3.77
N HIS A 213 -34.20 5.54 -4.81
CA HIS A 213 -35.15 6.07 -5.80
C HIS A 213 -36.62 5.65 -5.55
N GLU A 214 -36.88 4.55 -4.84
CA GLU A 214 -38.27 4.15 -4.51
C GLU A 214 -38.87 4.80 -3.24
N VAL A 215 -38.13 5.63 -2.49
CA VAL A 215 -38.63 6.24 -1.23
C VAL A 215 -39.14 7.68 -1.40
N PHE A 216 -38.91 8.32 -2.55
CA PHE A 216 -39.41 9.69 -2.84
C PHE A 216 -40.59 9.74 -3.82
N GLU A 217 -41.06 8.61 -4.33
CA GLU A 217 -42.28 8.54 -5.15
C GLU A 217 -43.48 8.08 -4.31
N SER A 218 -43.85 8.91 -3.35
CA SER A 218 -45.24 9.01 -2.92
C SER A 218 -45.66 10.47 -2.88
N PRO A 219 -46.42 10.89 -3.90
CA PRO A 219 -47.46 11.88 -3.72
C PRO A 219 -48.81 11.23 -4.05
N ASP A 220 -49.39 10.58 -3.04
CA ASP A 220 -50.85 10.53 -2.95
C ASP A 220 -51.33 11.98 -2.75
N ARG A 221 -51.91 12.56 -3.81
CA ARG A 221 -52.98 13.55 -3.71
C ARG A 221 -54.23 12.88 -4.26
N PRO A 222 -55.32 12.90 -3.48
CA PRO A 222 -56.33 13.95 -3.69
C PRO A 222 -56.16 15.14 -2.75
#